data_AF-A0A821III4-F1
#
_entry.id   AF-A0A821III4-F1
#
_cell.length_a   1.000
_cell.length_b   1.000
_cell.length_c   1.000
_cell.angle_alpha   90.00
_cell.angle_beta   90.00
_cell.angle_gamma   90.00
#
_symmetry.space_group_name_H-M   'P 1'
#
loop_
_entity.id
_entity.type
_entity.pdbx_description
1 polymer ?
#
loop_
_entity_poly.entity_id
_entity_poly.type
_entity_poly.pdbx_seq_one_letter_code
_entity_poly.pdbx_strand_id
1 'polypeptide(L)'
;TKENINDGKNETNNIWNLFSSREKRNIFIYIFGIMLYKFGIEAFNGSIVSLAANRYDRDAFNSGTIAKTFEKVGLLVGLNQACQCIGSILIAPLIKRWPTRTILSISIFIFALFTALLMIIDAATGGKIRPSNFQAMHENDFSYYGTYSTNIIIPIYCITGIAYGMVELIRRIIPRDIVGSNEEKLQRMDALVHVFYEIAGVSGALITGLVLIPRLGNNYSFLITPIL
;
A
#
# COMPACT_ATOMS: atom_id res chain seq x y z
N THR A 1 -20.94 -14.19 -49.04
CA THR A 1 -21.05 -13.38 -47.81
C THR A 1 -20.37 -14.11 -46.66
N LYS A 2 -19.03 -14.15 -46.66
CA LYS A 2 -18.20 -14.84 -45.65
C LYS A 2 -16.88 -14.10 -45.43
N GLU A 3 -16.95 -12.77 -45.38
CA GLU A 3 -15.88 -11.91 -44.89
C GLU A 3 -16.49 -11.10 -43.75
N ASN A 4 -15.75 -10.87 -42.66
CA ASN A 4 -16.12 -10.15 -41.41
C ASN A 4 -16.25 -10.97 -40.12
N ILE A 5 -15.58 -12.11 -39.96
CA ILE A 5 -15.43 -12.74 -38.63
C ILE A 5 -13.96 -12.86 -38.17
N ASN A 6 -12.98 -12.53 -39.03
CA ASN A 6 -11.56 -12.74 -38.70
C ASN A 6 -10.79 -11.51 -38.18
N ASP A 7 -11.36 -10.30 -38.21
CA ASP A 7 -10.66 -9.09 -37.73
C ASP A 7 -10.61 -8.96 -36.21
N GLY A 8 -11.55 -9.59 -35.48
CA GLY A 8 -11.58 -9.49 -34.01
C GLY A 8 -10.55 -10.36 -33.27
N LYS A 9 -9.84 -11.27 -33.97
CA LYS A 9 -8.90 -12.21 -33.33
C LYS A 9 -7.43 -11.84 -33.46
N ASN A 10 -7.07 -10.87 -34.31
CA ASN A 10 -5.67 -10.49 -34.54
C ASN A 10 -5.21 -9.26 -33.74
N GLU A 11 -6.12 -8.47 -33.16
CA GLU A 11 -5.76 -7.27 -32.38
C GLU A 11 -5.10 -7.57 -31.03
N THR A 12 -5.26 -8.78 -30.50
CA THR A 12 -4.62 -9.20 -29.23
C THR A 12 -3.15 -9.59 -29.39
N ASN A 13 -2.64 -9.76 -30.62
CA ASN A 13 -1.29 -10.28 -30.87
C ASN A 13 -0.18 -9.23 -31.04
N ASN A 14 -0.45 -7.92 -30.95
CA ASN A 14 0.57 -6.91 -31.29
C ASN A 14 0.91 -5.88 -30.21
N ILE A 15 0.38 -5.97 -28.98
CA ILE A 15 0.79 -5.06 -27.89
C ILE A 15 2.31 -5.18 -27.66
N TRP A 16 2.82 -6.40 -27.64
CA TRP A 16 4.24 -6.64 -27.44
C TRP A 16 5.07 -6.32 -28.69
N ASN A 17 4.54 -6.40 -29.90
CA ASN A 17 5.32 -6.10 -31.10
C ASN A 17 5.51 -4.59 -31.33
N LEU A 18 4.74 -3.75 -30.64
CA LEU A 18 4.89 -2.29 -30.63
C LEU A 18 6.12 -1.81 -29.84
N PHE A 19 6.63 -2.60 -28.90
CA PHE A 19 7.75 -2.23 -28.02
C PHE A 19 9.06 -2.88 -28.46
N SER A 20 10.15 -2.11 -28.40
CA SER A 20 11.51 -2.63 -28.56
C SER A 20 11.86 -3.59 -27.41
N SER A 21 12.77 -4.55 -27.64
CA SER A 21 13.22 -5.51 -26.61
C SER A 21 13.77 -4.82 -25.35
N ARG A 22 14.36 -3.62 -25.49
CA ARG A 22 14.80 -2.79 -24.35
C ARG A 22 13.62 -2.16 -23.60
N GLU A 23 12.64 -1.64 -24.33
CA GLU A 23 11.42 -1.06 -23.74
C GLU A 23 10.63 -2.13 -22.98
N LYS A 24 10.46 -3.33 -23.56
CA LYS A 24 9.81 -4.48 -22.90
C LYS A 24 10.43 -4.80 -21.54
N ARG A 25 11.76 -4.88 -21.49
CA ARG A 25 12.48 -5.18 -20.24
C ARG A 25 12.27 -4.07 -19.20
N ASN A 26 12.34 -2.80 -19.61
CA ASN A 26 12.13 -1.67 -18.71
C ASN A 26 10.68 -1.62 -18.19
N ILE A 27 9.71 -1.84 -19.08
CA ILE A 27 8.28 -1.92 -18.74
C ILE A 27 8.04 -3.08 -17.78
N PHE A 28 8.63 -4.26 -18.02
CA PHE A 28 8.47 -5.41 -17.14
C PHE A 28 9.03 -5.15 -15.73
N ILE A 29 10.25 -4.61 -15.62
CA ILE A 29 10.85 -4.26 -14.33
C ILE A 29 10.00 -3.21 -13.61
N TYR A 30 9.48 -2.22 -14.35
CA TYR A 30 8.60 -1.19 -13.80
C TYR A 30 7.28 -1.76 -13.29
N ILE A 31 6.59 -2.59 -14.08
CA ILE A 31 5.34 -3.26 -13.69
C ILE A 31 5.57 -4.10 -12.44
N PHE A 32 6.63 -4.90 -12.41
CA PHE A 32 6.94 -5.73 -11.25
C PHE A 32 7.19 -4.88 -9.99
N GLY A 33 7.98 -3.81 -10.10
CA GLY A 33 8.26 -2.92 -8.98
C GLY A 33 7.00 -2.21 -8.45
N ILE A 34 6.16 -1.68 -9.33
CA ILE A 34 4.94 -0.99 -8.91
C ILE A 34 3.89 -1.95 -8.34
N MET A 35 3.85 -3.21 -8.80
CA MET A 35 3.02 -4.26 -8.21
C MET A 35 3.45 -4.58 -6.79
N LEU A 36 4.75 -4.80 -6.54
CA LEU A 36 5.26 -5.04 -5.19
C LEU A 36 4.97 -3.87 -4.25
N TYR A 37 5.16 -2.65 -4.75
CA TYR A 37 4.81 -1.43 -4.02
C TYR A 37 3.32 -1.40 -3.64
N LYS A 38 2.40 -1.62 -4.60
CA LYS A 38 0.95 -1.60 -4.36
C LYS A 38 0.48 -2.74 -3.45
N PHE A 39 1.09 -3.90 -3.60
CA PHE A 39 0.85 -5.03 -2.71
C PHE A 39 1.19 -4.66 -1.25
N GLY A 40 2.38 -4.10 -1.02
CA GLY A 40 2.86 -3.78 0.32
C GLY A 40 2.10 -2.63 0.99
N ILE A 41 1.73 -1.58 0.25
CA ILE A 41 0.89 -0.50 0.79
C ILE A 41 -0.52 -0.98 1.16
N GLU A 42 -1.13 -1.84 0.33
CA GLU A 42 -2.47 -2.34 0.63
C GLU A 42 -2.43 -3.28 1.85
N ALA A 43 -1.38 -4.10 1.94
CA ALA A 43 -1.13 -4.92 3.11
C ALA A 43 -0.91 -4.09 4.39
N PHE A 44 -0.18 -2.98 4.27
CA PHE A 44 0.04 -2.03 5.36
C PHE A 44 -1.26 -1.37 5.83
N ASN A 45 -2.06 -0.83 4.91
CA ASN A 45 -3.32 -0.18 5.22
C ASN A 45 -4.29 -1.14 5.91
N GLY A 46 -4.44 -2.36 5.39
CA GLY A 46 -5.27 -3.40 6.02
C GLY A 46 -4.79 -3.76 7.42
N SER A 47 -3.47 -3.88 7.59
CA SER A 47 -2.84 -4.18 8.88
C SER A 47 -3.02 -3.07 9.90
N ILE A 48 -2.85 -1.79 9.52
CA ILE A 48 -2.99 -0.65 10.46
C ILE A 48 -4.43 -0.51 10.91
N VAL A 49 -5.38 -0.62 9.99
CA VAL A 49 -6.81 -0.49 10.32
C VAL A 49 -7.22 -1.60 11.30
N SER A 50 -6.79 -2.84 11.06
CA SER A 50 -7.06 -3.95 11.98
C SER A 50 -6.35 -3.81 13.32
N LEU A 51 -5.08 -3.35 13.32
CA LEU A 51 -4.35 -3.04 14.55
C LEU A 51 -5.06 -1.96 15.38
N ALA A 52 -5.45 -0.86 14.74
CA ALA A 52 -6.11 0.26 15.41
C ALA A 52 -7.45 -0.16 16.00
N ALA A 53 -8.27 -0.93 15.26
CA ALA A 53 -9.53 -1.46 15.76
C ALA A 53 -9.33 -2.26 17.05
N ASN A 54 -8.43 -3.25 17.03
CA ASN A 54 -8.16 -4.09 18.19
C ASN A 54 -7.60 -3.30 19.38
N ARG A 55 -6.75 -2.30 19.15
CA ARG A 55 -6.20 -1.48 20.23
C ARG A 55 -7.23 -0.53 20.83
N TYR A 56 -8.11 0.04 20.03
CA TYR A 56 -9.20 0.89 20.54
C TYR A 56 -10.24 0.08 21.33
N ASP A 57 -10.54 -1.15 20.90
CA ASP A 57 -11.38 -2.08 21.68
C ASP A 57 -10.73 -2.46 23.02
N ARG A 58 -9.41 -2.73 23.01
CA ARG A 58 -8.64 -2.95 24.25
C ARG A 58 -8.70 -1.77 25.21
N ASP A 59 -8.46 -0.56 24.70
CA ASP A 59 -8.45 0.66 25.52
C ASP A 59 -9.84 0.93 26.14
N ALA A 60 -10.92 0.62 25.40
CA ALA A 60 -12.29 0.70 25.90
C ALA A 60 -12.57 -0.34 27.00
N PHE A 61 -12.11 -1.59 26.80
CA PHE A 61 -12.22 -2.67 27.78
C PHE A 61 -11.48 -2.35 29.08
N ASN A 62 -10.23 -1.89 28.99
CA ASN A 62 -9.41 -1.54 30.15
C ASN A 62 -9.93 -0.31 30.91
N SER A 63 -10.57 0.62 30.22
CA SER A 63 -11.10 1.85 30.82
C SER A 63 -12.55 1.72 31.30
N GLY A 64 -13.22 0.59 31.05
CA GLY A 64 -14.63 0.38 31.37
C GLY A 64 -15.60 1.31 30.62
N THR A 65 -15.16 1.90 29.51
CA THR A 65 -15.93 2.88 28.72
C THR A 65 -16.57 2.24 27.49
N ILE A 66 -17.64 2.85 26.96
CA ILE A 66 -18.28 2.42 25.72
C ILE A 66 -17.26 2.46 24.56
N ALA A 67 -17.17 1.37 23.79
CA ALA A 67 -16.26 1.27 22.65
C ALA A 67 -16.63 2.26 21.55
N LYS A 68 -15.77 3.28 21.33
CA LYS A 68 -15.84 4.24 20.21
C LYS A 68 -14.92 3.85 19.04
N THR A 69 -14.76 2.55 18.84
CA THR A 69 -13.76 1.99 17.92
C THR A 69 -14.00 2.41 16.48
N PHE A 70 -15.24 2.27 15.99
CA PHE A 70 -15.59 2.66 14.62
C PHE A 70 -15.45 4.16 14.35
N GLU A 71 -15.75 5.01 15.34
CA GLU A 71 -15.56 6.47 15.24
C GLU A 71 -14.07 6.81 15.06
N LYS A 72 -13.20 6.22 15.90
CA LYS A 72 -11.75 6.47 15.86
C LYS A 72 -11.08 5.85 14.65
N VAL A 73 -11.50 4.67 14.22
CA VAL A 73 -11.02 4.03 12.97
C VAL A 73 -11.47 4.85 11.76
N GLY A 74 -12.72 5.33 11.75
CA GLY A 74 -13.23 6.22 10.71
C GLY A 74 -12.42 7.52 10.62
N LEU A 75 -12.10 8.14 11.76
CA LEU A 75 -11.23 9.32 11.83
C LEU A 75 -9.83 9.02 11.30
N LEU A 76 -9.23 7.90 11.70
CA LEU A 76 -7.90 7.46 11.28
C LEU A 76 -7.82 7.29 9.75
N VAL A 77 -8.78 6.59 9.16
CA VAL A 77 -8.84 6.36 7.71
C VAL A 77 -9.12 7.66 6.96
N GLY A 78 -10.08 8.47 7.43
CA GLY A 78 -10.43 9.74 6.81
C GLY A 78 -9.28 10.73 6.81
N LEU A 79 -8.56 10.86 7.93
CA LEU A 79 -7.42 11.76 8.04
C LEU A 79 -6.25 11.30 7.15
N ASN A 80 -6.00 9.99 7.09
CA ASN A 80 -5.00 9.43 6.21
C ASN A 80 -5.32 9.68 4.72
N GLN A 81 -6.59 9.53 4.31
CA GLN A 81 -7.03 9.86 2.95
C GLN A 81 -6.85 11.36 2.63
N ALA A 82 -7.14 12.24 3.59
CA ALA A 82 -6.89 13.67 3.43
C ALA A 82 -5.39 13.98 3.26
N CYS A 83 -4.53 13.35 4.06
CA CYS A 83 -3.09 13.46 3.95
C CYS A 83 -2.54 12.91 2.63
N GLN A 84 -3.11 11.83 2.11
CA GLN A 84 -2.79 11.29 0.77
C GLN A 84 -3.11 12.29 -0.35
N CYS A 85 -4.26 12.97 -0.26
CA CYS A 85 -4.59 14.04 -1.19
C CYS A 85 -3.58 15.18 -1.13
N ILE A 86 -3.17 15.60 0.08
CA ILE A 86 -2.12 16.61 0.26
C ILE A 86 -0.80 16.15 -0.39
N GLY A 87 -0.37 14.91 -0.14
CA GLY A 87 0.81 14.31 -0.77
C GLY A 87 0.74 14.34 -2.30
N SER A 88 -0.43 14.06 -2.86
CA SER A 88 -0.65 14.09 -4.31
C SER A 88 -0.52 15.51 -4.86
N ILE A 89 -1.04 16.53 -4.17
CA ILE A 89 -0.91 17.94 -4.59
C ILE A 89 0.55 18.40 -4.52
N LEU A 90 1.32 17.94 -3.53
CA LEU A 90 2.72 18.33 -3.32
C LEU A 90 3.65 17.90 -4.46
N ILE A 91 3.33 16.83 -5.20
CA ILE A 91 4.18 16.38 -6.32
C ILE A 91 4.38 17.45 -7.39
N ALA A 92 3.34 18.21 -7.73
CA ALA A 92 3.38 19.18 -8.82
C ALA A 92 4.49 20.25 -8.66
N PRO A 93 4.67 20.90 -7.50
CA PRO A 93 5.82 21.78 -7.27
C PRO A 93 7.14 21.04 -7.09
N LEU A 94 7.15 19.80 -6.58
CA LEU A 94 8.39 19.04 -6.35
C LEU A 94 9.05 18.59 -7.67
N ILE A 95 8.29 18.03 -8.61
CA ILE A 95 8.82 17.56 -9.91
C ILE A 95 9.36 18.68 -10.79
N LYS A 96 8.96 19.94 -10.52
CA LYS A 96 9.55 21.12 -11.17
C LYS A 96 10.96 21.43 -10.69
N ARG A 97 11.32 21.01 -9.47
CA ARG A 97 12.61 21.33 -8.83
C ARG A 97 13.57 20.15 -8.81
N TRP A 98 13.06 18.93 -8.71
CA TRP A 98 13.87 17.72 -8.57
C TRP A 98 13.44 16.63 -9.56
N PRO A 99 14.35 15.73 -9.96
CA PRO A 99 14.01 14.63 -10.84
C PRO A 99 13.03 13.66 -10.16
N THR A 100 12.07 13.14 -10.93
CA THR A 100 11.00 12.24 -10.48
C THR A 100 11.53 11.03 -9.70
N ARG A 101 12.68 10.49 -10.12
CA ARG A 101 13.33 9.33 -9.47
C ARG A 101 13.73 9.62 -8.03
N THR A 102 14.27 10.81 -7.74
CA THR A 102 14.69 11.20 -6.39
C THR A 102 13.49 11.36 -5.47
N ILE A 103 12.42 11.98 -5.97
CA ILE A 103 11.17 12.16 -5.19
C ILE A 103 10.58 10.79 -4.88
N LEU A 104 10.52 9.87 -5.86
CA LEU A 104 10.05 8.51 -5.67
C LEU A 104 10.84 7.78 -4.57
N SER A 105 12.18 7.81 -4.64
CA SER A 105 13.04 7.16 -3.65
C SER A 105 12.86 7.75 -2.25
N ILE A 106 12.77 9.08 -2.12
CA ILE A 106 12.54 9.74 -0.83
C ILE A 106 11.17 9.35 -0.26
N SER A 107 10.12 9.34 -1.09
CA SER A 107 8.78 8.96 -0.65
C SER A 107 8.71 7.52 -0.16
N ILE A 108 9.32 6.58 -0.90
CA ILE A 108 9.39 5.16 -0.49
C ILE A 108 10.21 5.01 0.80
N PHE A 109 11.33 5.75 0.92
CA PHE A 109 12.14 5.72 2.14
C PHE A 109 11.39 6.24 3.36
N ILE A 110 10.69 7.38 3.23
CA ILE A 110 9.85 7.93 4.31
C ILE A 110 8.77 6.91 4.68
N PHE A 111 8.09 6.32 3.69
CA PHE A 111 7.09 5.30 3.96
C PHE A 111 7.67 4.12 4.75
N ALA A 112 8.76 3.52 4.29
CA ALA A 112 9.44 2.42 4.96
C ALA A 112 9.92 2.79 6.37
N LEU A 113 10.48 3.99 6.56
CA LEU A 113 10.94 4.47 7.86
C LEU A 113 9.80 4.56 8.88
N PHE A 114 8.67 5.15 8.49
CA PHE A 114 7.53 5.31 9.40
C PHE A 114 6.79 3.99 9.65
N THR A 115 6.74 3.09 8.68
CA THR A 115 6.25 1.72 8.92
C THR A 115 7.17 0.96 9.88
N ALA A 116 8.49 1.05 9.72
CA ALA A 116 9.45 0.44 10.64
C ALA A 116 9.36 1.04 12.05
N LEU A 117 9.11 2.34 12.15
CA LEU A 117 8.95 3.04 13.43
C LEU A 117 7.75 2.49 14.24
N LEU A 118 6.64 2.13 13.58
CA LEU A 118 5.52 1.47 14.27
C LEU A 118 5.91 0.11 14.86
N MET A 119 6.66 -0.70 14.10
CA MET A 119 7.17 -1.99 14.59
C MET A 119 8.16 -1.81 15.75
N ILE A 120 9.04 -0.81 15.65
CA ILE A 120 10.01 -0.49 16.71
C ILE A 120 9.29 -0.03 17.98
N ILE A 121 8.28 0.84 17.88
CA ILE A 121 7.51 1.29 19.04
C ILE A 121 6.76 0.13 19.68
N ASP A 122 6.14 -0.76 18.89
CA ASP A 122 5.45 -1.91 19.44
C ASP A 122 6.42 -2.87 20.13
N ALA A 123 7.56 -3.20 19.50
CA ALA A 123 8.60 -4.03 20.10
C ALA A 123 9.23 -3.40 21.36
N ALA A 124 9.53 -2.09 21.34
CA ALA A 124 10.14 -1.37 22.45
C ALA A 124 9.20 -1.22 23.65
N THR A 125 7.89 -1.27 23.44
CA THR A 125 6.89 -1.19 24.52
C THR A 125 6.37 -2.56 24.97
N GLY A 126 7.08 -3.63 24.62
CA GLY A 126 6.83 -4.99 25.10
C GLY A 126 5.91 -5.84 24.23
N GLY A 127 5.62 -5.40 22.99
CA GLY A 127 4.93 -6.21 21.99
C GLY A 127 5.74 -7.47 21.64
N LYS A 128 5.06 -8.60 21.47
CA LYS A 128 5.68 -9.89 21.10
C LYS A 128 5.06 -10.40 19.79
N ILE A 129 5.52 -11.53 19.18
CA ILE A 129 4.96 -12.18 17.95
C ILE A 129 3.92 -13.29 18.23
N ARG A 130 2.64 -13.12 17.80
CA ARG A 130 1.50 -13.91 18.34
C ARG A 130 1.83 -15.41 18.32
N PRO A 131 1.81 -16.13 19.46
CA PRO A 131 2.27 -17.50 19.49
C PRO A 131 1.29 -18.38 18.71
N SER A 132 1.84 -19.29 17.90
CA SER A 132 1.12 -20.12 16.92
C SER A 132 0.07 -21.06 17.53
N ASN A 133 0.06 -21.22 18.86
CA ASN A 133 -0.84 -22.09 19.62
C ASN A 133 -1.95 -21.32 20.36
N PHE A 134 -2.33 -20.11 19.89
CA PHE A 134 -3.42 -19.34 20.49
C PHE A 134 -4.77 -19.99 20.14
N GLN A 135 -5.15 -21.01 20.92
CA GLN A 135 -6.48 -21.61 20.89
C GLN A 135 -7.54 -20.51 21.14
N ALA A 136 -8.70 -20.67 20.49
CA ALA A 136 -9.87 -19.78 20.56
C ALA A 136 -10.54 -19.70 21.96
N MET A 137 -9.81 -19.94 23.04
CA MET A 137 -10.34 -20.03 24.40
C MET A 137 -10.12 -18.76 25.25
N HIS A 138 -9.47 -17.74 24.70
CA HIS A 138 -9.32 -16.42 25.33
C HIS A 138 -9.54 -15.29 24.32
N GLU A 139 -10.79 -15.00 23.99
CA GLU A 139 -11.19 -13.90 23.07
C GLU A 139 -10.79 -12.49 23.56
N ASN A 140 -10.35 -12.34 24.82
CA ASN A 140 -10.08 -11.05 25.46
C ASN A 140 -8.65 -10.90 26.01
N ASP A 141 -7.67 -11.70 25.58
CA ASP A 141 -6.29 -11.56 26.06
C ASP A 141 -5.45 -10.69 25.12
N PHE A 142 -5.41 -9.40 25.45
CA PHE A 142 -4.64 -8.37 24.74
C PHE A 142 -3.21 -8.19 25.27
N SER A 143 -2.67 -9.14 26.06
CA SER A 143 -1.35 -9.03 26.72
C SER A 143 -0.14 -8.99 25.77
N TYR A 144 -0.42 -9.02 24.47
CA TYR A 144 0.56 -9.22 23.41
C TYR A 144 0.95 -7.94 22.65
N TYR A 145 0.21 -6.85 22.90
CA TYR A 145 0.42 -5.53 22.31
C TYR A 145 1.31 -4.67 23.21
N GLY A 146 2.25 -3.93 22.63
CA GLY A 146 3.09 -3.00 23.39
C GLY A 146 2.27 -1.92 24.09
N THR A 147 2.75 -1.39 25.22
CA THR A 147 2.05 -0.41 26.06
C THR A 147 2.24 1.05 25.60
N TYR A 148 2.02 1.36 24.32
CA TYR A 148 2.03 2.73 23.80
C TYR A 148 0.61 3.28 23.56
N SER A 149 0.47 4.61 23.63
CA SER A 149 -0.79 5.31 23.37
C SER A 149 -1.26 5.09 21.94
N THR A 150 -2.47 4.53 21.78
CA THR A 150 -3.06 4.22 20.48
C THR A 150 -3.17 5.45 19.57
N ASN A 151 -3.22 6.66 20.15
CA ASN A 151 -3.23 7.92 19.41
C ASN A 151 -1.95 8.19 18.62
N ILE A 152 -0.83 7.52 18.93
CA ILE A 152 0.44 7.65 18.17
C ILE A 152 0.31 7.05 16.76
N ILE A 153 -0.63 6.12 16.54
CA ILE A 153 -0.89 5.54 15.23
C ILE A 153 -1.40 6.61 14.26
N ILE A 154 -2.21 7.56 14.73
CA ILE A 154 -2.82 8.61 13.90
C ILE A 154 -1.76 9.46 13.18
N PRO A 155 -0.84 10.18 13.85
CA PRO A 155 0.13 11.03 13.17
C PRO A 155 1.09 10.23 12.28
N ILE A 156 1.47 9.01 12.68
CA ILE A 156 2.34 8.16 11.85
C ILE A 156 1.62 7.76 10.57
N TYR A 157 0.36 7.31 10.68
CA TYR A 157 -0.42 6.91 9.53
C TYR A 157 -0.66 8.09 8.57
N CYS A 158 -0.91 9.28 9.10
CA CYS A 158 -1.03 10.50 8.30
C CYS A 158 0.23 10.83 7.50
N ILE A 159 1.42 10.72 8.12
CA ILE A 159 2.68 10.96 7.43
C ILE A 159 2.92 9.91 6.34
N THR A 160 2.60 8.64 6.61
CA THR A 160 2.64 7.60 5.57
C THR A 160 1.68 7.92 4.43
N GLY A 161 0.48 8.44 4.72
CA GLY A 161 -0.49 8.98 3.78
C GLY A 161 0.12 9.94 2.76
N ILE A 162 0.81 10.96 3.26
CA ILE A 162 1.50 11.95 2.41
C ILE A 162 2.54 11.26 1.53
N ALA A 163 3.36 10.38 2.13
CA ALA A 163 4.45 9.69 1.44
C ALA A 163 3.95 8.82 0.28
N TYR A 164 2.97 7.96 0.52
CA TYR A 164 2.48 7.06 -0.51
C TYR A 164 1.56 7.78 -1.52
N GLY A 165 0.85 8.83 -1.11
CA GLY A 165 0.07 9.68 -2.03
C GLY A 165 0.95 10.36 -3.08
N MET A 166 2.18 10.75 -2.70
CA MET A 166 3.19 11.22 -3.65
C MET A 166 3.55 10.14 -4.68
N VAL A 167 3.78 8.90 -4.24
CA VAL A 167 4.17 7.78 -5.13
C VAL A 167 3.03 7.41 -6.10
N GLU A 168 1.78 7.41 -5.64
CA GLU A 168 0.63 7.07 -6.47
C GLU A 168 0.45 8.03 -7.65
N LEU A 169 0.76 9.32 -7.47
CA LEU A 169 0.74 10.28 -8.56
C LEU A 169 1.95 10.14 -9.48
N ILE A 170 3.15 9.90 -8.94
CA ILE A 170 4.37 9.65 -9.73
C ILE A 170 4.17 8.46 -10.69
N ARG A 171 3.44 7.42 -10.27
CA ARG A 171 3.09 6.27 -11.13
C ARG A 171 2.45 6.70 -12.46
N ARG A 172 1.69 7.79 -12.49
CA ARG A 172 1.04 8.29 -13.72
C ARG A 172 2.00 9.04 -14.65
N ILE A 173 3.17 9.43 -14.15
CA ILE A 173 4.18 10.19 -14.89
C ILE A 173 5.19 9.24 -15.57
N ILE A 174 5.55 8.14 -14.91
CA ILE A 174 6.59 7.20 -15.37
C ILE A 174 6.30 6.55 -16.74
N PRO A 175 5.06 6.13 -17.09
CA PRO A 175 4.77 5.57 -18.40
C PRO A 175 5.11 6.52 -19.54
N ARG A 176 4.82 7.82 -19.35
CA ARG A 176 5.16 8.88 -20.30
C ARG A 176 6.68 9.05 -20.43
N ASP A 177 7.41 8.94 -19.33
CA ASP A 177 8.88 9.02 -19.33
C ASP A 177 9.54 7.81 -20.03
N ILE A 178 8.89 6.64 -20.08
CA ILE A 178 9.43 5.42 -20.71
C ILE A 178 9.16 5.36 -22.22
N VAL A 179 7.94 5.73 -22.64
CA VAL A 179 7.46 5.54 -24.03
C VAL A 179 7.61 6.80 -24.88
N GLY A 180 7.75 7.97 -24.26
CA GLY A 180 7.87 9.25 -24.96
C GLY A 180 6.53 9.75 -25.50
N SER A 181 6.55 10.36 -26.69
CA SER A 181 5.41 11.09 -27.27
C SER A 181 4.48 10.26 -28.15
N ASN A 182 4.65 8.94 -28.23
CA ASN A 182 3.73 8.09 -28.99
C ASN A 182 2.47 7.81 -28.16
N GLU A 183 1.35 8.44 -28.54
CA GLU A 183 0.08 8.37 -27.82
C GLU A 183 -0.49 6.96 -27.72
N GLU A 184 -0.40 6.17 -28.80
CA GLU A 184 -0.92 4.80 -28.84
C GLU A 184 -0.15 3.89 -27.88
N LYS A 185 1.19 3.93 -27.94
CA LYS A 185 2.03 3.13 -27.04
C LYS A 185 1.85 3.56 -25.58
N LEU A 186 1.71 4.87 -25.33
CA LEU A 186 1.51 5.40 -23.99
C LEU A 186 0.18 4.90 -23.40
N GLN A 187 -0.92 4.99 -24.16
CA GLN A 187 -2.23 4.52 -23.74
C GLN A 187 -2.22 3.02 -23.41
N ARG A 188 -1.58 2.20 -24.25
CA ARG A 188 -1.48 0.75 -24.04
C ARG A 188 -0.62 0.41 -22.82
N MET A 189 0.50 1.10 -22.63
CA MET A 189 1.35 0.89 -21.46
C MET A 189 0.65 1.32 -20.18
N ASP A 190 0.00 2.47 -20.16
CA ASP A 190 -0.70 3.00 -18.99
C ASP A 190 -1.82 2.04 -18.55
N ALA A 191 -2.64 1.56 -19.51
CA ALA A 191 -3.66 0.55 -19.24
C ALA A 191 -3.08 -0.75 -18.66
N LEU A 192 -1.96 -1.24 -19.20
CA LEU A 192 -1.29 -2.45 -18.72
C LEU A 192 -0.81 -2.30 -17.28
N VAL A 193 -0.10 -1.19 -16.99
CA VAL A 193 0.40 -0.86 -15.65
C VAL A 193 -0.76 -0.72 -14.67
N HIS A 194 -1.85 -0.07 -15.08
CA HIS A 194 -3.05 0.09 -14.26
C HIS A 194 -3.68 -1.25 -13.87
N VAL A 195 -3.89 -2.17 -14.83
CA VAL A 195 -4.47 -3.48 -14.54
C VAL A 195 -3.61 -4.27 -13.55
N PHE A 196 -2.31 -4.37 -13.80
CA PHE A 196 -1.41 -5.10 -12.89
C PHE A 196 -1.33 -4.48 -11.50
N TYR A 197 -1.36 -3.15 -11.41
CA TYR A 197 -1.39 -2.44 -10.14
C TYR A 197 -2.63 -2.78 -9.31
N GLU A 198 -3.82 -2.76 -9.92
CA GLU A 198 -5.06 -3.08 -9.19
C GLU A 198 -5.12 -4.56 -8.79
N ILE A 199 -4.65 -5.47 -9.65
CA ILE A 199 -4.55 -6.90 -9.30
C ILE A 199 -3.64 -7.10 -8.08
N ALA A 200 -2.49 -6.43 -8.05
CA ALA A 200 -1.56 -6.51 -6.92
C ALA A 200 -2.18 -5.96 -5.63
N GLY A 201 -2.92 -4.86 -5.71
CA GLY A 201 -3.64 -4.27 -4.57
C GLY A 201 -4.67 -5.22 -4.00
N VAL A 202 -5.58 -5.74 -4.84
CA VAL A 202 -6.61 -6.69 -4.42
C VAL A 202 -5.98 -7.94 -3.80
N SER A 203 -4.92 -8.46 -4.41
CA SER A 203 -4.18 -9.61 -3.87
C SER A 203 -3.55 -9.30 -2.51
N GLY A 204 -2.97 -8.11 -2.33
CA GLY A 204 -2.40 -7.65 -1.07
C GLY A 204 -3.42 -7.53 0.05
N ALA A 205 -4.58 -6.93 -0.22
CA ALA A 205 -5.69 -6.86 0.73
C ALA A 205 -6.17 -8.25 1.16
N LEU A 206 -6.39 -9.15 0.19
CA LEU A 206 -6.85 -10.52 0.44
C LEU A 206 -5.84 -11.33 1.24
N ILE A 207 -4.57 -11.32 0.85
CA ILE A 207 -3.51 -12.03 1.57
C ILE A 207 -3.36 -11.49 2.98
N THR A 208 -3.49 -10.17 3.17
CA THR A 208 -3.40 -9.56 4.50
C THR A 208 -4.51 -10.03 5.42
N GLY A 209 -5.76 -9.96 4.96
CA GLY A 209 -6.93 -10.37 5.73
C GLY A 209 -6.99 -11.88 6.00
N LEU A 210 -6.64 -12.71 5.00
CA LEU A 210 -6.81 -14.16 5.08
C LEU A 210 -5.60 -14.91 5.63
N VAL A 211 -4.40 -14.35 5.51
CA VAL A 211 -3.15 -15.07 5.83
C VAL A 211 -2.31 -14.33 6.86
N LEU A 212 -1.99 -13.05 6.65
CA LEU A 212 -1.05 -12.34 7.54
C LEU A 212 -1.64 -12.08 8.91
N ILE A 213 -2.83 -11.47 8.97
CA ILE A 213 -3.47 -11.13 10.23
C ILE A 213 -3.74 -12.40 11.08
N PRO A 214 -4.29 -13.49 10.50
CA PRO A 214 -4.50 -14.73 11.26
C PRO A 214 -3.21 -15.41 11.73
N ARG A 215 -2.11 -15.36 10.95
CA ARG A 215 -0.87 -16.10 11.25
C ARG A 215 0.18 -15.32 12.05
N LEU A 216 0.39 -14.03 11.75
CA LEU A 216 1.44 -13.21 12.34
C LEU A 216 0.93 -12.30 13.47
N GLY A 217 -0.39 -12.08 13.54
CA GLY A 217 -1.01 -11.11 14.41
C GLY A 217 -0.82 -9.67 13.90
N ASN A 218 -1.74 -8.78 14.30
CA ASN A 218 -1.81 -7.39 13.81
C ASN A 218 -0.58 -6.52 14.12
N ASN A 219 0.32 -6.96 15.00
CA ASN A 219 1.56 -6.24 15.35
C ASN A 219 2.69 -6.48 14.36
N TYR A 220 2.75 -7.68 13.78
CA TYR A 220 3.83 -8.09 12.89
C TYR A 220 3.38 -8.27 11.44
N SER A 221 2.10 -8.03 11.12
CA SER A 221 1.62 -8.06 9.74
C SER A 221 2.22 -6.94 8.86
N PHE A 222 2.84 -5.92 9.47
CA PHE A 222 3.64 -4.90 8.78
C PHE A 222 4.97 -5.43 8.24
N LEU A 223 5.40 -6.64 8.59
CA LEU A 223 6.67 -7.20 8.13
C LEU A 223 6.69 -7.44 6.61
N ILE A 224 5.52 -7.52 5.98
CA ILE A 224 5.34 -7.66 4.52
C ILE A 224 5.22 -6.30 3.81
N THR A 225 5.13 -5.20 4.56
CA THR A 225 5.24 -3.85 3.98
C THR A 225 6.64 -3.69 3.36
N PRO A 226 6.81 -3.01 2.22
CA PRO A 226 8.00 -3.18 1.39
C PRO A 226 9.28 -2.85 2.16
N ILE A 227 10.17 -3.85 2.24
CA ILE A 227 11.58 -3.65 2.57
C ILE A 227 12.26 -3.38 1.23
N LEU A 228 12.38 -2.09 0.90
CA LEU A 228 13.13 -1.48 -0.20
C LEU A 228 12.99 -2.10 -1.61
#